data_AF-A0A8K0I3K5-F1
#
_entry.id   AF-A0A8K0I3K5-F1
#
_cell.length_a   1.000
_cell.length_b   1.000
_cell.length_c   1.000
_cell.angle_alpha   90.00
_cell.angle_beta   90.00
_cell.angle_gamma   90.00
#
_symmetry.space_group_name_H-M   'P 1'
#
loop_
_entity.id
_entity.type
_entity.pdbx_description
1 polymer ?
#
loop_
_entity_poly.entity_id
_entity_poly.type
_entity_poly.pdbx_seq_one_letter_code
_entity_poly.pdbx_strand_id
1 'polypeptide(L)' 'MPPLDSDNKPECSSIFVEPMKWMLAVQEGYVEEKLWCLGCKARLGSFNRAGMQCSCGAWVNPAFQLHKSRIDECAA' A
#
# COMPACT_ATOMS: atom_id res chain seq x y z
N MET A 1 12.47 23.10 -26.21
CA MET A 1 11.64 21.98 -25.71
C MET A 1 11.88 21.95 -24.21
N PRO A 2 10.93 22.39 -23.35
CA PRO A 2 11.14 22.37 -21.91
C PRO A 2 11.06 20.92 -21.38
N PRO A 3 11.69 20.62 -20.24
CA PRO A 3 11.97 19.25 -19.81
C PRO A 3 10.69 18.57 -19.27
N LEU A 4 10.52 17.28 -19.57
CA LEU A 4 9.51 16.42 -18.93
C LEU A 4 9.97 16.04 -17.51
N ASP A 5 10.23 17.03 -16.66
CA ASP A 5 10.36 16.83 -15.22
C ASP A 5 9.05 17.28 -14.56
N SER A 6 7.96 16.61 -14.91
CA SER A 6 6.72 16.71 -14.16
C SER A 6 6.57 15.41 -13.39
N ASP A 7 7.29 15.29 -12.27
CA ASP A 7 6.95 14.41 -11.15
C ASP A 7 5.63 14.91 -10.51
N ASN A 8 4.59 15.07 -11.32
CA ASN A 8 3.22 15.20 -10.88
C ASN A 8 2.66 13.78 -10.79
N LYS A 9 3.32 12.92 -9.99
CA LYS A 9 2.68 11.68 -9.59
C LYS A 9 1.45 12.11 -8.81
N PRO A 10 0.22 11.80 -9.27
CA PRO A 10 -0.96 12.16 -8.50
C PRO A 10 -0.75 11.61 -7.10
N GLU A 11 -0.88 12.47 -6.08
CA GLU A 11 -0.66 12.04 -4.70
C GLU A 11 -1.54 10.83 -4.42
N CYS A 12 -0.92 9.67 -4.37
CA CYS A 12 -1.64 8.44 -4.14
C CYS A 12 -2.21 8.53 -2.72
N SER A 13 -3.54 8.39 -2.59
CA SER A 13 -4.22 8.31 -1.30
C SER A 13 -3.84 7.06 -0.50
N SER A 14 -3.09 6.16 -1.12
CA SER A 14 -2.53 4.95 -0.53
C SER A 14 -1.06 4.81 -0.87
N ILE A 15 -0.28 4.28 0.08
CA ILE A 15 1.11 3.86 -0.14
C ILE A 15 1.18 2.36 -0.35
N PHE A 16 2.26 1.92 -0.99
CA PHE A 16 2.60 0.52 -1.12
C PHE A 16 3.91 0.26 -0.39
N VAL A 17 3.91 -0.75 0.47
CA VAL A 17 5.07 -1.09 1.31
C VAL A 17 5.52 -2.53 1.07
N GLU A 18 6.73 -2.86 1.50
CA GLU A 18 7.16 -4.25 1.52
C GLU A 18 6.44 -5.05 2.61
N PRO A 19 6.20 -6.36 2.39
CA PRO A 19 5.55 -7.21 3.39
C PRO A 19 6.36 -7.30 4.68
N MET A 20 5.78 -6.83 5.78
CA MET A 20 6.34 -6.99 7.12
C MET A 20 5.96 -8.34 7.73
N LYS A 21 6.75 -8.83 8.71
CA LYS A 21 6.51 -10.11 9.40
C LYS A 21 5.08 -10.26 9.94
N TRP A 22 4.51 -9.18 10.48
CA TRP A 22 3.14 -9.20 10.98
C TRP A 22 2.09 -9.28 9.85
N MET A 23 2.38 -8.75 8.66
CA MET A 23 1.54 -8.89 7.46
C MET A 23 1.69 -10.27 6.82
N LEU A 24 2.86 -10.89 6.93
CA LEU A 24 3.11 -12.25 6.41
C LEU A 24 2.25 -13.29 7.14
N ALA A 25 2.09 -13.16 8.46
CA ALA A 25 1.19 -14.01 9.23
C ALA A 25 -0.28 -13.90 8.77
N VAL A 26 -0.70 -12.72 8.29
CA VAL A 26 -2.06 -12.51 7.73
C VAL A 26 -2.19 -13.14 6.33
N GLN A 27 -1.08 -13.34 5.61
CA GLN A 27 -1.11 -13.87 4.24
C GLN A 27 -1.15 -15.40 4.16
N GLU A 28 -0.86 -16.14 5.23
CA GLU A 28 -0.83 -17.60 5.18
C GLU A 28 -2.22 -18.14 4.79
N GLY A 29 -2.36 -18.55 3.52
CA GLY A 29 -3.61 -19.06 2.94
C GLY A 29 -4.42 -18.07 2.10
N TYR A 30 -4.04 -16.78 2.02
CA TYR A 30 -4.80 -15.74 1.32
C TYR A 30 -4.01 -15.09 0.18
N VAL A 31 -4.67 -14.86 -0.96
CA VAL A 31 -4.10 -14.15 -2.13
C VAL A 31 -4.38 -12.65 -2.04
N GLU A 32 -5.57 -12.28 -1.56
CA GLU A 32 -6.02 -10.91 -1.32
C GLU A 32 -6.79 -10.87 0.01
N GLU A 33 -6.41 -9.97 0.91
CA GLU A 33 -7.14 -9.72 2.17
C GLU A 33 -6.95 -8.26 2.62
N LYS A 34 -7.81 -7.81 3.52
CA LYS A 34 -7.74 -6.50 4.18
C LYS A 34 -6.64 -6.49 5.24
N LEU A 35 -5.90 -5.39 5.32
CA LEU A 35 -4.92 -5.19 6.38
C LEU A 35 -5.60 -4.49 7.56
N TRP A 36 -5.53 -5.15 8.72
CA TRP A 36 -6.04 -4.64 9.98
C TRP A 36 -4.90 -4.35 10.94
N CYS A 37 -5.02 -3.27 11.70
CA CYS A 37 -4.07 -2.98 12.77
C CYS A 37 -4.25 -4.01 13.91
N LEU A 38 -3.15 -4.63 14.35
CA LEU A 38 -3.18 -5.61 15.45
C LEU A 38 -3.56 -4.97 16.80
N GLY A 39 -3.29 -3.68 17.00
CA GLY A 39 -3.60 -2.96 18.23
C GLY A 39 -5.05 -2.49 18.29
N CYS A 40 -5.47 -1.66 17.33
CA CYS A 40 -6.79 -1.02 17.35
C CYS A 40 -7.86 -1.71 16.49
N LYS A 41 -7.51 -2.78 15.75
CA LYS A 41 -8.40 -3.46 14.78
C LYS A 41 -9.00 -2.53 13.73
N ALA A 42 -8.42 -1.36 13.51
CA ALA A 42 -8.83 -0.47 12.43
C ALA A 42 -8.32 -1.00 11.09
N ARG A 43 -9.08 -0.73 10.02
CA ARG A 43 -8.67 -1.07 8.65
C ARG A 43 -7.58 -0.11 8.20
N LEU A 44 -6.37 -0.64 8.00
CA LEU A 44 -5.22 0.10 7.47
C LEU A 44 -5.22 0.08 5.94
N GLY A 45 -5.68 -1.02 5.32
CA GLY A 45 -5.72 -1.14 3.86
C GLY A 45 -6.04 -2.55 3.39
N SER A 46 -5.31 -3.04 2.40
CA SER A 46 -5.46 -4.37 1.79
C SER A 46 -4.17 -4.80 1.10
N PHE A 47 -3.95 -6.10 1.00
CA PHE A 47 -2.86 -6.65 0.20
C PHE A 47 -3.39 -7.51 -0.94
N ASN A 48 -2.62 -7.62 -2.02
CA ASN A 48 -2.85 -8.55 -3.12
C ASN A 48 -1.49 -9.10 -3.62
N ARG A 49 -1.31 -10.42 -3.51
CA ARG A 49 -0.10 -11.13 -3.97
C ARG A 49 0.03 -11.18 -5.49
N ALA A 50 -1.08 -11.18 -6.23
CA ALA A 50 -1.08 -11.10 -7.69
C ALA A 50 -0.77 -9.68 -8.19
N GLY A 51 -0.78 -8.69 -7.29
CA GLY A 51 -0.54 -7.29 -7.59
C GLY A 51 -1.84 -6.49 -7.73
N MET A 52 -1.70 -5.18 -7.74
CA MET A 52 -2.82 -4.24 -7.81
C MET A 52 -2.40 -2.99 -8.58
N GLN A 53 -3.35 -2.41 -9.31
CA GLN A 53 -3.18 -1.11 -9.93
C GLN A 53 -3.44 0.01 -8.91
N CYS A 54 -2.46 0.88 -8.74
CA CYS A 54 -2.60 2.09 -7.95
C CYS A 54 -3.50 3.11 -8.69
N SER A 55 -4.13 4.02 -7.95
CA SER A 55 -4.90 5.14 -8.52
C SER A 55 -4.08 6.04 -9.45
N CYS A 56 -2.75 6.07 -9.31
CA CYS A 56 -1.86 6.76 -10.24
C CYS A 56 -1.63 6.00 -11.57
N GLY A 57 -2.20 4.81 -11.73
CA GLY A 57 -2.01 3.95 -12.89
C GLY A 57 -0.81 3.00 -12.79
N ALA A 58 0.04 3.13 -11.77
CA ALA A 58 1.17 2.23 -11.56
C ALA A 58 0.70 0.83 -11.16
N TRP A 59 1.28 -0.21 -11.77
CA TRP A 59 1.09 -1.59 -11.35
C TRP A 59 2.09 -1.96 -10.26
N VAL A 60 1.61 -2.45 -9.12
CA VAL A 60 2.45 -2.83 -7.98
C VAL A 60 2.30 -4.32 -7.71
N ASN A 61 3.40 -5.07 -7.64
CA ASN A 61 3.41 -6.46 -7.21
C ASN A 61 4.71 -6.76 -6.43
N PRO A 62 4.62 -7.36 -5.22
CA PRO A 62 3.39 -7.65 -4.48
C PRO A 62 2.76 -6.37 -3.94
N ALA A 63 1.43 -6.26 -3.99
CA ALA A 63 0.74 -5.02 -3.61
C ALA A 63 0.33 -5.05 -2.14
N PHE A 64 1.02 -4.30 -1.27
CA PHE A 64 0.54 -4.04 0.10
C PHE A 64 0.08 -2.60 0.22
N GLN A 65 -1.20 -2.39 -0.06
CA GLN A 65 -1.80 -1.07 -0.04
C GLN A 65 -2.17 -0.66 1.39
N LEU A 66 -1.69 0.49 1.83
CA LEU A 66 -2.10 1.15 3.07
C LEU A 66 -2.65 2.54 2.77
N HIS A 67 -3.80 2.89 3.35
CA HIS A 67 -4.40 4.21 3.17
C HIS A 67 -3.66 5.25 4.00
N LYS A 68 -3.13 6.29 3.35
CA LYS A 68 -2.47 7.43 4.01
C LYS A 68 -3.39 8.15 5.00
N SER A 69 -4.71 8.10 4.80
CA SER A 69 -5.67 8.68 5.75
C SER A 69 -5.77 7.94 7.09
N ARG A 70 -5.16 6.75 7.21
CA ARG A 70 -5.20 5.89 8.39
C ARG A 70 -3.83 5.68 9.04
N ILE A 71 -2.76 6.23 8.44
CA ILE A 71 -1.39 6.07 8.90
C ILE A 71 -0.66 7.40 8.77
N ASP A 72 0.26 7.66 9.67
CA ASP A 72 1.15 8.83 9.59
C ASP A 72 2.57 8.36 9.24
N GLU A 73 3.22 9.10 8.35
CA GLU A 73 4.62 8.87 8.01
C GLU A 73 5.48 9.47 9.12
N CYS A 74 6.07 8.62 9.96
CA CYS A 74 7.04 9.07 10.95
C CYS A 74 8.41 9.19 10.24
N ALA A 75 8.80 10.41 9.87
CA ALA A 75 10.17 10.68 9.45
C ALA A 75 11.06 10.65 10.71
N ALA A 76 11.82 9.56 10.85
CA ALA A 76 12.89 9.47 11.84
C ALA A 76 14.12 10.25 11.39
#